data_AF-F2UEH1-F1
#
_entry.id   AF-F2UEH1-F1
#
_cell.length_a   1.000
_cell.length_b   1.000
_cell.length_c   1.000
_cell.angle_alpha   90.00
_cell.angle_beta   90.00
_cell.angle_gamma   90.00
#
_symmetry.space_group_name_H-M   'P 1'
#
loop_
_entity.id
_entity.type
_entity.pdbx_description
1 polymer ?
#
loop_
_entity_poly.entity_id
_entity_poly.type
_entity_poly.pdbx_seq_one_letter_code
_entity_poly.pdbx_strand_id
1 'polypeptide(L)'
;MADDHGGALAAKAQAAWRQRPARKQVGGGAKRGPVRGGGSSSTPVDGSTYNIWYHKRVGERQSKPGPATTRCSLVKDAGYTKARQASGAFICYKFAKGCCPLGANCTYLHDLPDAQFDRELDRVRDCFGRERFADQREDQGGVGCFTSDDETQRTLFVGGVPSAKNIEKEIRRQFGEWGELEHVGCYPERAYAFVRYKLRSQAEFAKVAMADQSLIGADAINVRWCDRNKG
;
A
#
# COMPACT_ATOMS: atom_id res chain seq x y z
N MET A 1 7.95 -29.08 6.57
CA MET A 1 7.78 -28.39 7.86
C MET A 1 8.39 -27.01 7.69
N ALA A 2 7.57 -26.04 7.23
CA ALA A 2 8.04 -24.69 6.90
C ALA A 2 8.06 -23.80 8.15
N ASP A 3 9.06 -22.94 8.22
CA ASP A 3 9.53 -22.20 9.39
C ASP A 3 8.50 -21.31 10.12
N ASP A 4 7.95 -21.81 11.23
CA ASP A 4 7.16 -21.04 12.21
C ASP A 4 7.99 -19.96 12.95
N HIS A 5 9.32 -20.02 12.83
CA HIS A 5 10.25 -19.08 13.47
C HIS A 5 10.09 -17.64 12.96
N GLY A 6 9.70 -17.45 11.68
CA GLY A 6 9.55 -16.12 11.08
C GLY A 6 8.34 -15.35 11.63
N GLY A 7 7.21 -16.03 11.81
CA GLY A 7 5.97 -15.42 12.34
C GLY A 7 6.11 -15.00 13.81
N ALA A 8 6.74 -15.84 14.64
CA ALA A 8 6.96 -15.55 16.06
C ALA A 8 7.86 -14.32 16.28
N LEU A 9 8.91 -14.14 15.46
CA LEU A 9 9.78 -12.97 15.53
C LEU A 9 9.06 -11.68 15.12
N ALA A 10 8.22 -11.74 14.09
CA ALA A 10 7.41 -10.61 13.65
C ALA A 10 6.41 -10.18 14.74
N ALA A 11 5.73 -11.14 15.38
CA ALA A 11 4.80 -10.86 16.48
C ALA A 11 5.49 -10.22 17.70
N LYS A 12 6.70 -10.70 18.05
CA LYS A 12 7.50 -10.11 19.13
C LYS A 12 7.93 -8.68 18.81
N ALA A 13 8.37 -8.41 17.58
CA ALA A 13 8.72 -7.07 17.14
C ALA A 13 7.52 -6.13 17.17
N GLN A 14 6.36 -6.60 16.71
CA GLN A 14 5.10 -5.85 16.74
C GLN A 14 4.67 -5.49 18.17
N ALA A 15 4.73 -6.45 19.09
CA ALA A 15 4.45 -6.22 20.51
C ALA A 15 5.37 -5.16 21.12
N ALA A 16 6.65 -5.14 20.74
CA ALA A 16 7.59 -4.11 21.18
C ALA A 16 7.25 -2.72 20.62
N TRP A 17 6.85 -2.63 19.35
CA TRP A 17 6.43 -1.34 18.75
C TRP A 17 5.23 -0.75 19.48
N ARG A 18 4.24 -1.57 19.87
CA ARG A 18 3.04 -1.14 20.61
C ARG A 18 3.34 -0.46 21.96
N GLN A 19 4.54 -0.62 22.52
CA GLN A 19 4.94 -0.01 23.81
C GLN A 19 5.52 1.39 23.69
N ARG A 20 5.84 1.86 22.49
CA ARG A 20 6.42 3.20 22.25
C ARG A 20 5.49 4.08 21.42
N PRO A 21 5.61 5.42 21.52
CA PRO A 21 4.80 6.33 20.73
C PRO A 21 5.11 6.19 19.24
N ALA A 22 4.07 6.27 18.39
CA ALA A 22 4.28 6.31 16.96
C ALA A 22 5.04 7.58 16.53
N ARG A 23 5.99 7.43 15.62
CA ARG A 23 6.80 8.54 15.10
C ARG A 23 6.00 9.37 14.08
N LYS A 24 6.27 10.69 14.02
CA LYS A 24 5.86 11.54 12.89
C LYS A 24 6.76 11.24 11.69
N GLN A 25 6.19 10.72 10.60
CA GLN A 25 6.95 10.29 9.41
C GLN A 25 7.43 11.47 8.58
N VAL A 26 6.65 12.56 8.59
CA VAL A 26 7.01 13.81 7.94
C VAL A 26 6.94 14.96 8.95
N GLY A 27 7.85 15.93 8.81
CA GLY A 27 7.81 17.15 9.62
C GLY A 27 6.55 17.97 9.32
N GLY A 28 6.14 18.82 10.28
CA GLY A 28 4.98 19.72 10.10
C GLY A 28 5.10 20.70 8.92
N GLY A 29 6.31 20.86 8.36
CA GLY A 29 6.61 21.66 7.17
C GLY A 29 6.96 20.86 5.92
N ALA A 30 6.81 19.53 5.92
CA ALA A 30 6.97 18.76 4.69
C ALA A 30 5.88 19.21 3.72
N LYS A 31 6.30 20.01 2.73
CA LYS A 31 5.41 20.52 1.69
C LYS A 31 4.61 19.34 1.19
N ARG A 32 3.29 19.46 1.29
CA ARG A 32 2.38 18.60 0.53
C ARG A 32 2.96 18.56 -0.88
N GLY A 33 3.20 17.36 -1.44
CA GLY A 33 3.42 17.24 -2.88
C GLY A 33 2.37 18.09 -3.59
N PRO A 34 2.72 18.76 -4.70
CA PRO A 34 2.06 19.97 -5.15
C PRO A 34 0.55 19.81 -5.09
N VAL A 35 -0.08 20.47 -4.11
CA VAL A 35 -1.51 20.69 -4.10
C VAL A 35 -1.74 21.68 -5.22
N ARG A 36 -1.99 21.17 -6.43
CA ARG A 36 -2.41 21.99 -7.56
C ARG A 36 -3.82 22.47 -7.25
N GLY A 37 -3.93 23.72 -6.81
CA GLY A 37 -5.21 24.40 -6.63
C GLY A 37 -4.99 25.87 -6.29
N GLY A 38 -5.30 26.75 -7.24
CA GLY A 38 -5.50 28.19 -6.98
C GLY A 38 -4.99 29.16 -8.04
N GLY A 39 -5.72 29.25 -9.17
CA GLY A 39 -6.01 30.51 -9.88
C GLY A 39 -4.88 31.34 -10.50
N SER A 40 -4.71 31.23 -11.81
CA SER A 40 -4.63 32.40 -12.70
C SER A 40 -5.00 31.97 -14.11
N SER A 41 -6.05 32.58 -14.66
CA SER A 41 -6.48 32.45 -16.04
C SER A 41 -5.48 33.14 -16.95
N SER A 42 -4.61 32.38 -17.60
CA SER A 42 -3.86 32.84 -18.77
C SER A 42 -4.25 31.99 -19.97
N THR A 43 -4.92 32.60 -20.93
CA THR A 43 -5.12 32.06 -22.28
C THR A 43 -3.76 31.72 -22.92
N PRO A 44 -3.52 30.49 -23.38
CA PRO A 44 -2.28 30.14 -24.07
C PRO A 44 -2.25 30.69 -25.50
N VAL A 45 -1.08 31.18 -25.89
CA VAL A 45 -0.79 31.91 -27.14
C VAL A 45 -0.62 30.97 -28.36
N ASP A 46 -0.74 29.64 -28.21
CA ASP A 46 -0.31 28.66 -29.23
C ASP A 46 -1.43 27.78 -29.84
N GLY A 47 -2.69 28.00 -29.48
CA GLY A 47 -3.81 27.21 -30.02
C GLY A 47 -3.91 25.75 -29.51
N SER A 48 -3.11 25.34 -28.52
CA SER A 48 -3.21 24.01 -27.93
C SER A 48 -4.41 23.89 -26.96
N THR A 49 -5.24 22.87 -27.17
CA THR A 49 -6.42 22.59 -26.34
C THR A 49 -5.98 22.07 -24.96
N TYR A 50 -6.25 22.86 -23.92
CA TYR A 50 -6.04 22.46 -22.52
C TYR A 50 -7.29 21.77 -21.96
N ASN A 51 -7.16 20.52 -21.54
CA ASN A 51 -8.27 19.76 -20.99
C ASN A 51 -8.35 19.99 -19.46
N ILE A 52 -9.31 20.81 -19.05
CA ILE A 52 -9.45 21.31 -17.67
C ILE A 52 -9.72 20.15 -16.68
N TRP A 53 -10.52 19.17 -17.10
CA TRP A 53 -10.88 18.00 -16.27
C TRP A 53 -9.69 17.08 -15.96
N TYR A 54 -8.73 17.01 -16.87
CA TYR A 54 -7.56 16.15 -16.73
C TYR A 54 -6.29 16.95 -16.41
N HIS A 55 -6.41 18.28 -16.25
CA HIS A 55 -5.30 19.22 -16.10
C HIS A 55 -4.16 18.97 -17.11
N LYS A 56 -4.50 18.60 -18.35
CA LYS A 56 -3.56 18.06 -19.34
C LYS A 56 -3.71 18.72 -20.70
N ARG A 57 -2.60 19.02 -21.37
CA ARG A 57 -2.61 19.46 -22.76
C ARG A 57 -2.80 18.27 -23.70
N VAL A 58 -3.64 18.44 -24.73
CA VAL A 58 -3.78 17.44 -25.78
C VAL A 58 -2.42 17.25 -26.47
N GLY A 59 -1.88 16.03 -26.48
CA GLY A 59 -0.55 15.70 -27.01
C GLY A 59 0.57 15.53 -25.96
N GLU A 60 0.33 15.89 -24.69
CA GLU A 60 1.34 15.74 -23.63
C GLU A 60 1.54 14.25 -23.27
N ARG A 61 2.74 13.70 -23.57
CA ARG A 61 3.11 12.33 -23.17
C ARG A 61 3.39 12.35 -21.66
N GLN A 62 2.56 11.68 -20.88
CA GLN A 62 2.78 11.54 -19.43
C GLN A 62 4.12 10.85 -19.20
N SER A 63 5.08 11.55 -18.58
CA SER A 63 6.20 10.87 -17.94
C SER A 63 5.63 9.94 -16.87
N LYS A 64 5.99 8.66 -16.89
CA LYS A 64 5.63 7.75 -15.80
C LYS A 64 6.15 8.36 -14.49
N PRO A 65 5.30 8.53 -13.46
CA PRO A 65 5.78 8.99 -12.16
C PRO A 65 6.91 8.08 -11.69
N GLY A 66 8.01 8.67 -11.21
CA GLY A 66 9.06 7.91 -10.54
C GLY A 66 8.57 7.29 -9.23
N PRO A 67 9.43 6.51 -8.55
CA PRO A 67 9.06 5.85 -7.30
C PRO A 67 8.57 6.85 -6.24
N ALA A 68 7.67 6.38 -5.38
CA ALA A 68 7.14 7.14 -4.27
C ALA A 68 8.28 7.70 -3.40
N THR A 69 8.14 8.98 -3.02
CA THR A 69 9.16 9.71 -2.25
C THR A 69 9.21 9.29 -0.77
N THR A 70 8.18 8.60 -0.29
CA THR A 70 8.07 8.13 1.09
C THR A 70 7.75 6.64 1.14
N ARG A 71 8.22 5.96 2.19
CA ARG A 71 7.91 4.56 2.49
C ARG A 71 7.83 4.37 4.01
N CYS A 72 6.83 3.62 4.46
CA CYS A 72 6.70 3.28 5.88
C CYS A 72 7.86 2.37 6.34
N SER A 73 8.39 2.61 7.53
CA SER A 73 9.31 1.70 8.20
C SER A 73 8.72 1.30 9.55
N LEU A 74 8.20 0.08 9.66
CA LEU A 74 7.55 -0.40 10.89
C LEU A 74 8.45 -0.26 12.12
N VAL A 75 9.74 -0.60 11.95
CA VAL A 75 10.76 -0.48 13.00
C VAL A 75 10.96 0.95 13.50
N LYS A 76 10.62 1.99 12.73
CA LYS A 76 10.79 3.40 13.12
C LYS A 76 9.45 4.10 13.40
N ASP A 77 8.41 3.73 12.67
CA ASP A 77 7.18 4.51 12.54
C ASP A 77 6.03 3.91 13.35
N ALA A 78 6.02 2.58 13.53
CA ALA A 78 4.97 1.89 14.25
C ALA A 78 5.07 2.18 15.76
N GLY A 79 3.91 2.35 16.37
CA GLY A 79 3.76 2.63 17.79
C GLY A 79 2.34 2.98 18.18
N TYR A 80 2.12 3.25 19.48
CA TYR A 80 0.80 3.64 19.95
C TYR A 80 0.41 5.03 19.43
N THR A 81 -0.89 5.19 19.19
CA THR A 81 -1.54 6.45 18.81
C THR A 81 -2.73 6.72 19.73
N LYS A 82 -3.48 7.83 19.51
CA LYS A 82 -4.72 8.10 20.24
C LYS A 82 -5.79 7.04 19.99
N ALA A 83 -5.70 6.30 18.88
CA ALA A 83 -6.63 5.22 18.56
C ALA A 83 -6.46 3.96 19.43
N ARG A 84 -5.41 3.87 20.27
CA ARG A 84 -5.10 2.66 21.06
C ARG A 84 -6.27 2.17 21.92
N GLN A 85 -7.11 3.07 22.41
CA GLN A 85 -8.25 2.74 23.28
C GLN A 85 -9.58 2.67 22.52
N ALA A 86 -9.60 3.01 21.23
CA ALA A 86 -10.81 2.99 20.43
C ALA A 86 -11.08 1.58 19.91
N SER A 87 -12.24 1.02 20.30
CA SER A 87 -12.73 -0.24 19.74
C SER A 87 -13.04 -0.06 18.25
N GLY A 88 -12.62 -1.01 17.42
CA GLY A 88 -12.86 -0.97 15.98
C GLY A 88 -12.14 0.15 15.23
N ALA A 89 -11.03 0.67 15.76
CA ALA A 89 -10.24 1.68 15.08
C ALA A 89 -9.58 1.12 13.81
N PHE A 90 -9.55 1.90 12.74
CA PHE A 90 -8.88 1.54 11.49
C PHE A 90 -7.41 1.94 11.47
N ILE A 91 -6.65 1.34 10.56
CA ILE A 91 -5.26 1.66 10.30
C ILE A 91 -5.16 3.00 9.56
N CYS A 92 -4.12 3.77 9.88
CA CYS A 92 -3.88 5.04 9.21
C CYS A 92 -3.35 4.80 7.78
N TYR A 93 -4.11 5.24 6.77
CA TYR A 93 -3.69 5.18 5.36
C TYR A 93 -2.36 5.92 5.12
N LYS A 94 -2.19 7.09 5.73
CA LYS A 94 -0.96 7.89 5.60
C LYS A 94 0.25 7.23 6.26
N PHE A 95 0.02 6.48 7.34
CA PHE A 95 1.05 5.68 7.98
C PHE A 95 1.58 4.61 7.03
N ALA A 96 0.68 3.83 6.40
CA ALA A 96 1.06 2.83 5.41
C ALA A 96 1.85 3.45 4.23
N LYS A 97 1.47 4.66 3.79
CA LYS A 97 2.20 5.42 2.76
C LYS A 97 3.53 6.04 3.22
N GLY A 98 3.89 5.98 4.50
CA GLY A 98 5.14 6.57 4.99
C GLY A 98 5.09 8.08 5.19
N CYS A 99 3.91 8.70 5.28
CA CYS A 99 3.76 10.16 5.22
C CYS A 99 2.83 10.77 6.29
N CYS A 100 2.55 10.05 7.39
CA CYS A 100 1.72 10.57 8.47
C CYS A 100 2.45 11.65 9.31
N PRO A 101 1.91 12.88 9.42
CA PRO A 101 2.52 13.95 10.21
C PRO A 101 2.17 13.90 11.70
N LEU A 102 1.22 13.05 12.11
CA LEU A 102 0.62 13.10 13.44
C LEU A 102 1.36 12.24 14.48
N GLY A 103 1.98 11.13 14.05
CA GLY A 103 2.63 10.18 14.96
C GLY A 103 1.68 9.72 16.07
N ALA A 104 2.11 9.75 17.32
CA ALA A 104 1.31 9.35 18.48
C ALA A 104 -0.01 10.13 18.63
N ASN A 105 -0.14 11.31 18.03
CA ASN A 105 -1.39 12.08 18.05
C ASN A 105 -2.41 11.66 16.98
N CYS A 106 -2.09 10.67 16.13
CA CYS A 106 -2.99 10.17 15.11
C CYS A 106 -4.24 9.53 15.74
N THR A 107 -5.41 9.75 15.13
CA THR A 107 -6.69 9.13 15.52
C THR A 107 -6.93 7.77 14.87
N TYR A 108 -5.95 7.27 14.11
CA TYR A 108 -5.94 5.95 13.48
C TYR A 108 -4.73 5.15 13.99
N LEU A 109 -4.76 3.83 13.81
CA LEU A 109 -3.69 2.95 14.27
C LEU A 109 -2.42 3.10 13.41
N HIS A 110 -1.25 3.07 14.05
CA HIS A 110 0.07 3.00 13.40
C HIS A 110 0.71 1.64 13.72
N ASP A 111 0.08 0.60 13.21
CA ASP A 111 0.45 -0.78 13.45
C ASP A 111 0.09 -1.65 12.23
N LEU A 112 0.64 -2.85 12.16
CA LEU A 112 0.21 -3.86 11.20
C LEU A 112 -1.09 -4.54 11.66
N PRO A 113 -1.94 -4.98 10.72
CA PRO A 113 -3.07 -5.81 11.07
C PRO A 113 -2.60 -7.21 11.49
N ASP A 114 -3.07 -7.64 12.67
CA ASP A 114 -2.88 -8.99 13.18
C ASP A 114 -4.14 -9.85 12.97
N ALA A 115 -4.06 -11.12 13.36
CA ALA A 115 -5.17 -12.06 13.20
C ALA A 115 -6.42 -11.68 14.00
N GLN A 116 -6.28 -10.96 15.12
CA GLN A 116 -7.45 -10.47 15.85
C GLN A 116 -8.13 -9.34 15.08
N PHE A 117 -7.34 -8.37 14.63
CA PHE A 117 -7.83 -7.26 13.82
C PHE A 117 -8.56 -7.76 12.55
N ASP A 118 -7.97 -8.72 11.82
CA ASP A 118 -8.56 -9.26 10.59
C ASP A 118 -9.91 -9.94 10.83
N ARG A 119 -10.08 -10.64 11.96
CA ARG A 119 -11.36 -11.30 12.32
C ARG A 119 -12.45 -10.30 12.68
N GLU A 120 -12.10 -9.18 13.31
CA GLU A 120 -13.04 -8.12 13.68
C GLU A 120 -13.37 -7.20 12.50
N LEU A 121 -12.57 -7.23 11.43
CA LEU A 121 -12.74 -6.40 10.26
C LEU A 121 -13.89 -6.90 9.36
N ASP A 122 -14.96 -6.11 9.33
CA ASP A 122 -16.09 -6.32 8.42
C ASP A 122 -15.67 -6.42 6.94
N ARG A 123 -16.46 -7.13 6.12
CA ARG A 123 -16.18 -7.36 4.71
C ARG A 123 -16.46 -6.15 3.82
N VAL A 124 -17.29 -5.20 4.25
CA VAL A 124 -17.66 -4.02 3.44
C VAL A 124 -16.56 -2.96 3.49
N ARG A 125 -15.67 -2.99 4.48
CA ARG A 125 -14.57 -2.01 4.61
C ARG A 125 -13.20 -2.67 4.57
N ASP A 126 -12.23 -1.95 4.04
CA ASP A 126 -10.82 -2.34 4.14
C ASP A 126 -10.23 -1.96 5.51
N CYS A 127 -8.99 -2.38 5.79
CA CYS A 127 -8.28 -2.11 7.03
C CYS A 127 -8.06 -0.61 7.32
N PHE A 128 -8.29 0.26 6.33
CA PHE A 128 -8.22 1.71 6.44
C PHE A 128 -9.59 2.38 6.66
N GLY A 129 -10.67 1.60 6.71
CA GLY A 129 -12.03 2.06 6.91
C GLY A 129 -12.71 2.59 5.64
N ARG A 130 -12.14 2.33 4.46
CA ARG A 130 -12.74 2.71 3.17
C ARG A 130 -13.72 1.63 2.72
N GLU A 131 -14.86 2.04 2.18
CA GLU A 131 -15.85 1.13 1.62
C GLU A 131 -15.30 0.41 0.39
N ARG A 132 -15.49 -0.90 0.33
CA ARG A 132 -15.14 -1.80 -0.77
C ARG A 132 -16.30 -1.85 -1.77
N PHE A 133 -15.98 -2.06 -3.04
CA PHE A 133 -16.99 -2.10 -4.10
C PHE A 133 -17.67 -3.47 -4.17
N ALA A 134 -18.89 -3.51 -4.70
CA ALA A 134 -19.61 -4.75 -4.98
C ALA A 134 -19.01 -5.53 -6.16
N ASP A 135 -18.47 -4.79 -7.14
CA ASP A 135 -17.81 -5.33 -8.31
C ASP A 135 -16.34 -4.90 -8.37
N GLN A 136 -15.51 -5.78 -8.91
CA GLN A 136 -14.11 -5.48 -9.13
C GLN A 136 -13.95 -4.47 -10.27
N ARG A 137 -13.17 -3.41 -10.03
CA ARG A 137 -12.86 -2.43 -11.08
C ARG A 137 -12.04 -3.09 -12.19
N GLU A 138 -12.31 -2.69 -13.43
CA GLU A 138 -11.60 -3.20 -14.63
C GLU A 138 -10.08 -2.98 -14.57
N ASP A 139 -9.62 -1.91 -13.93
CA ASP A 139 -8.20 -1.60 -13.75
C ASP A 139 -7.55 -2.39 -12.60
N GLN A 140 -8.32 -3.23 -11.89
CA GLN A 140 -7.91 -4.03 -10.72
C GLN A 140 -7.26 -3.17 -9.62
N GLY A 141 -7.52 -1.86 -9.65
CA GLY A 141 -7.02 -0.87 -8.70
C GLY A 141 -7.95 -0.68 -7.51
N GLY A 142 -7.77 0.43 -6.80
CA GLY A 142 -8.66 0.82 -5.70
C GLY A 142 -8.58 -0.08 -4.45
N VAL A 143 -9.70 -0.18 -3.73
CA VAL A 143 -9.88 -0.84 -2.43
C VAL A 143 -10.20 -2.34 -2.53
N GLY A 144 -10.50 -2.82 -3.72
CA GLY A 144 -10.92 -4.20 -3.97
C GLY A 144 -12.44 -4.38 -3.90
N CYS A 145 -12.87 -5.63 -4.00
CA CYS A 145 -14.26 -6.01 -4.12
C CYS A 145 -14.66 -7.03 -3.06
N PHE A 146 -15.79 -6.83 -2.38
CA PHE A 146 -16.22 -7.73 -1.29
C PHE A 146 -16.85 -9.04 -1.76
N THR A 147 -17.25 -9.13 -3.03
CA THR A 147 -17.80 -10.37 -3.65
C THR A 147 -16.72 -11.30 -4.19
N SER A 148 -15.47 -10.84 -4.30
CA SER A 148 -14.32 -11.68 -4.64
C SER A 148 -14.15 -12.83 -3.64
N ASP A 149 -13.62 -13.96 -4.11
CA ASP A 149 -13.33 -15.10 -3.23
C ASP A 149 -12.18 -14.80 -2.25
N ASP A 150 -12.03 -15.66 -1.24
CA ASP A 150 -11.06 -15.45 -0.16
C ASP A 150 -9.60 -15.42 -0.67
N GLU A 151 -9.26 -16.23 -1.67
CA GLU A 151 -7.89 -16.28 -2.20
C GLU A 151 -7.53 -15.02 -3.00
N THR A 152 -8.44 -14.56 -3.86
CA THR A 152 -8.24 -13.35 -4.69
C THR A 152 -8.16 -12.09 -3.83
N GLN A 153 -8.95 -12.00 -2.75
CA GLN A 153 -8.90 -10.89 -1.80
C GLN A 153 -7.60 -10.84 -0.99
N ARG A 154 -6.85 -11.93 -0.92
CA ARG A 154 -5.55 -12.03 -0.25
C ARG A 154 -4.37 -11.99 -1.20
N THR A 155 -4.61 -11.94 -2.51
CA THR A 155 -3.58 -12.02 -3.55
C THR A 155 -3.39 -10.68 -4.27
N LEU A 156 -2.15 -10.23 -4.34
CA LEU A 156 -1.74 -9.03 -5.06
C LEU A 156 -0.99 -9.41 -6.33
N PHE A 157 -1.33 -8.73 -7.43
CA PHE A 157 -0.53 -8.68 -8.64
C PHE A 157 0.52 -7.57 -8.50
N VAL A 158 1.78 -7.90 -8.74
CA VAL A 158 2.92 -6.98 -8.71
C VAL A 158 3.50 -6.93 -10.12
N GLY A 159 3.27 -5.83 -10.84
CA GLY A 159 3.84 -5.58 -12.16
C GLY A 159 5.07 -4.68 -12.10
N GLY A 160 5.89 -4.70 -13.16
CA GLY A 160 7.14 -3.95 -13.20
C GLY A 160 8.25 -4.64 -12.42
N VAL A 161 8.19 -5.97 -12.32
CA VAL A 161 9.20 -6.79 -11.65
C VAL A 161 10.42 -6.88 -12.58
N PRO A 162 11.62 -6.45 -12.14
CA PRO A 162 12.82 -6.50 -12.97
C PRO A 162 13.26 -7.94 -13.22
N SER A 163 13.80 -8.19 -14.41
CA SER A 163 14.40 -9.49 -14.75
C SER A 163 15.77 -9.64 -14.08
N ALA A 164 15.76 -10.03 -12.80
CA ALA A 164 16.96 -10.24 -11.98
C ALA A 164 16.90 -11.61 -11.28
N LYS A 165 18.02 -12.33 -11.23
CA LYS A 165 18.09 -13.70 -10.68
C LYS A 165 17.59 -13.84 -9.24
N ASN A 166 17.70 -12.79 -8.42
CA ASN A 166 17.34 -12.81 -7.00
C ASN A 166 16.04 -12.06 -6.69
N ILE A 167 15.21 -11.78 -7.71
CA ILE A 167 14.04 -10.93 -7.54
C ILE A 167 12.95 -11.55 -6.65
N GLU A 168 12.78 -12.88 -6.68
CA GLU A 168 11.81 -13.54 -5.80
C GLU A 168 12.18 -13.36 -4.32
N LYS A 169 13.48 -13.51 -3.98
CA LYS A 169 13.98 -13.27 -2.63
C LYS A 169 13.74 -11.82 -2.19
N GLU A 170 13.92 -10.88 -3.11
CA GLU A 170 13.67 -9.46 -2.85
C GLU A 170 12.18 -9.17 -2.60
N ILE A 171 11.28 -9.75 -3.41
CA ILE A 171 9.84 -9.65 -3.22
C ILE A 171 9.45 -10.24 -1.87
N ARG A 172 9.92 -11.45 -1.54
CA ARG A 172 9.65 -12.08 -0.24
C ARG A 172 10.13 -11.22 0.92
N ARG A 173 11.31 -10.59 0.80
CA ARG A 173 11.84 -9.69 1.84
C ARG A 173 10.97 -8.44 2.00
N GLN A 174 10.69 -7.72 0.92
CA GLN A 174 9.97 -6.44 0.99
C GLN A 174 8.48 -6.59 1.28
N PHE A 175 7.82 -7.63 0.74
CA PHE A 175 6.41 -7.89 1.01
C PHE A 175 6.21 -8.62 2.35
N GLY A 176 7.17 -9.44 2.77
CA GLY A 176 7.14 -10.10 4.08
C GLY A 176 7.23 -9.13 5.27
N GLU A 177 7.66 -7.88 5.04
CA GLU A 177 7.60 -6.83 6.07
C GLU A 177 6.16 -6.50 6.49
N TRP A 178 5.17 -6.71 5.62
CA TRP A 178 3.79 -6.27 5.86
C TRP A 178 2.86 -7.35 6.42
N GLY A 179 3.33 -8.60 6.48
CA GLY A 179 2.51 -9.74 6.89
C GLY A 179 3.09 -11.07 6.48
N GLU A 180 2.43 -12.14 6.91
CA GLU A 180 2.87 -13.50 6.58
C GLU A 180 2.43 -13.87 5.16
N LEU A 181 3.40 -14.29 4.35
CA LEU A 181 3.16 -14.69 2.96
C LEU A 181 2.80 -16.18 2.91
N GLU A 182 1.67 -16.49 2.31
CA GLU A 182 1.23 -17.87 2.06
C GLU A 182 1.86 -18.41 0.77
N HIS A 183 1.86 -17.61 -0.30
CA HIS A 183 2.41 -18.01 -1.59
C HIS A 183 3.04 -16.80 -2.30
N VAL A 184 4.17 -17.03 -2.97
CA VAL A 184 4.81 -16.05 -3.86
C VAL A 184 5.19 -16.75 -5.14
N GLY A 185 4.57 -16.33 -6.25
CA GLY A 185 4.91 -16.79 -7.60
C GLY A 185 5.55 -15.63 -8.37
N CYS A 186 6.78 -15.81 -8.85
CA CYS A 186 7.49 -14.76 -9.58
C CYS A 186 7.75 -15.20 -11.01
N TYR A 187 7.50 -14.30 -11.97
CA TYR A 187 7.63 -14.52 -13.41
C TYR A 187 8.49 -13.39 -14.01
N PRO A 188 9.82 -13.37 -13.77
CA PRO A 188 10.69 -12.28 -14.19
C PRO A 188 10.71 -12.08 -15.72
N GLU A 189 10.53 -13.16 -16.48
CA GLU A 189 10.45 -13.16 -17.94
C GLU A 189 9.21 -12.43 -18.47
N ARG A 190 8.15 -12.33 -17.66
CA ARG A 190 6.92 -11.58 -17.96
C ARG A 190 6.80 -10.29 -17.16
N ALA A 191 7.83 -9.93 -16.38
CA ALA A 191 7.90 -8.74 -15.54
C ALA A 191 6.73 -8.60 -14.52
N TYR A 192 6.24 -9.71 -13.98
CA TYR A 192 5.24 -9.69 -12.91
C TYR A 192 5.45 -10.78 -11.85
N ALA A 193 4.77 -10.62 -10.72
CA ALA A 193 4.68 -11.59 -9.65
C ALA A 193 3.30 -11.57 -8.99
N PHE A 194 2.96 -12.65 -8.31
CA PHE A 194 1.80 -12.78 -7.44
C PHE A 194 2.26 -13.00 -6.00
N VAL A 195 1.66 -12.24 -5.08
CA VAL A 195 1.96 -12.33 -3.65
C VAL A 195 0.64 -12.56 -2.91
N ARG A 196 0.48 -13.73 -2.28
CA ARG A 196 -0.68 -14.09 -1.47
C ARG A 196 -0.33 -14.03 0.01
N TYR A 197 -1.11 -13.29 0.78
CA TYR A 197 -1.00 -13.19 2.24
C TYR A 197 -1.91 -14.20 2.94
N LYS A 198 -1.61 -14.50 4.20
CA LYS A 198 -2.54 -15.27 5.04
C LYS A 198 -3.78 -14.47 5.46
N LEU A 199 -3.65 -13.16 5.66
CA LEU A 199 -4.74 -12.29 6.11
C LEU A 199 -5.14 -11.29 5.02
N ARG A 200 -6.44 -10.98 4.91
CA ARG A 200 -6.97 -10.00 3.94
C ARG A 200 -6.45 -8.61 4.24
N SER A 201 -6.54 -8.19 5.49
CA SER A 201 -6.07 -6.89 5.96
C SER A 201 -4.57 -6.67 5.71
N GLN A 202 -3.74 -7.72 5.76
CA GLN A 202 -2.31 -7.62 5.42
C GLN A 202 -2.11 -7.35 3.91
N ALA A 203 -2.89 -8.00 3.04
CA ALA A 203 -2.86 -7.71 1.61
C ALA A 203 -3.33 -6.28 1.30
N GLU A 204 -4.40 -5.82 1.94
CA GLU A 204 -4.90 -4.44 1.83
C GLU A 204 -3.83 -3.43 2.28
N PHE A 205 -3.17 -3.68 3.42
CA PHE A 205 -2.10 -2.85 3.92
C PHE A 205 -0.92 -2.79 2.95
N ALA A 206 -0.42 -3.96 2.54
CA ALA A 206 0.72 -4.10 1.66
C ALA A 206 0.48 -3.42 0.30
N LYS A 207 -0.73 -3.54 -0.26
CA LYS A 207 -1.10 -2.87 -1.51
C LYS A 207 -0.90 -1.35 -1.43
N VAL A 208 -1.26 -0.74 -0.30
CA VAL A 208 -1.09 0.70 -0.10
C VAL A 208 0.38 1.05 0.14
N ALA A 209 1.06 0.30 1.01
CA ALA A 209 2.44 0.54 1.39
C ALA A 209 3.43 0.38 0.23
N MET A 210 3.19 -0.60 -0.65
CA MET A 210 4.05 -0.93 -1.78
C MET A 210 3.65 -0.26 -3.10
N ALA A 211 2.48 0.40 -3.17
CA ALA A 211 2.08 1.12 -4.36
C ALA A 211 3.07 2.24 -4.71
N ASP A 212 3.54 2.21 -5.96
CA ASP A 212 4.53 3.10 -6.55
C ASP A 212 5.93 3.02 -5.92
N GLN A 213 6.22 2.01 -5.10
CA GLN A 213 7.58 1.78 -4.57
C GLN A 213 8.51 1.17 -5.63
N SER A 214 9.81 1.15 -5.40
CA SER A 214 10.74 0.37 -6.23
C SER A 214 11.18 -0.90 -5.51
N LEU A 215 11.31 -2.01 -6.25
CA LEU A 215 11.92 -3.24 -5.75
C LEU A 215 13.45 -3.16 -5.82
N ILE A 216 13.98 -2.85 -7.00
CA ILE A 216 15.41 -2.71 -7.27
C ILE A 216 15.59 -1.54 -8.25
N GLY A 217 16.39 -0.55 -7.87
CA GLY A 217 16.73 0.57 -8.74
C GLY A 217 15.70 1.71 -8.72
N ALA A 218 15.40 2.25 -9.91
CA ALA A 218 14.67 3.51 -10.07
C ALA A 218 13.25 3.33 -10.67
N ASP A 219 12.87 2.14 -11.08
CA ASP A 219 11.55 1.89 -11.65
C ASP A 219 10.53 1.58 -10.56
N ALA A 220 9.36 2.21 -10.67
CA ALA A 220 8.25 1.99 -9.76
C ALA A 220 7.47 0.73 -10.15
N ILE A 221 7.12 -0.08 -9.15
CA ILE A 221 6.24 -1.22 -9.31
C ILE A 221 4.78 -0.80 -9.28
N ASN A 222 3.95 -1.58 -9.94
CA ASN A 222 2.51 -1.39 -9.99
C ASN A 222 1.82 -2.53 -9.23
N VAL A 223 1.17 -2.20 -8.11
CA VAL A 223 0.51 -3.18 -7.25
C VAL A 223 -1.01 -3.11 -7.42
N ARG A 224 -1.62 -4.22 -7.82
CA ARG A 224 -3.06 -4.35 -8.10
C ARG A 224 -3.63 -5.56 -7.37
N TRP A 225 -4.95 -5.59 -7.27
CA TRP A 225 -5.64 -6.80 -6.85
C TRP A 225 -5.49 -7.89 -7.90
N CYS A 226 -5.37 -9.14 -7.46
CA CYS A 226 -5.41 -10.27 -8.37
C CYS A 226 -6.80 -10.40 -9.00
N ASP A 227 -6.87 -11.06 -10.13
CA ASP A 227 -8.11 -11.44 -10.79
C ASP A 227 -8.04 -12.93 -11.09
N ARG A 228 -9.17 -13.60 -10.86
CA ARG A 228 -9.35 -15.05 -10.95
C ARG A 228 -8.91 -15.61 -12.31
N ASN A 229 -8.97 -14.80 -13.37
CA ASN A 229 -8.70 -15.25 -14.73
C ASN A 229 -7.21 -15.27 -15.14
N LYS A 230 -6.26 -15.06 -14.20
CA LYS A 230 -4.81 -14.99 -14.52
C LYS A 230 -3.91 -15.92 -13.67
N GLY A 231 -4.49 -16.93 -13.02
CA GLY A 231 -3.76 -18.00 -12.32
C GLY A 231 -3.37 -19.14 -13.24
#